data_AF-A0A1T5EMZ2-F1
#
_entry.id   AF-A0A1T5EMZ2-F1
#
_cell.length_a   1.000
_cell.length_b   1.000
_cell.length_c   1.000
_cell.angle_alpha   90.00
_cell.angle_beta   90.00
_cell.angle_gamma   90.00
#
_symmetry.space_group_name_H-M   'P 1'
#
loop_
_entity.id
_entity.type
_entity.pdbx_description
1 polymer ?
#
loop_
_entity_poly.entity_id
_entity_poly.type
_entity_poly.pdbx_seq_one_letter_code
_entity_poly.pdbx_strand_id
1 'polypeptide(L)'
;MTLIIFIVVALAIITFSLSLTTRKKKKRIITGIVLLLSVLTYPLTLPLLHETKVIHGLEGTASLIVFHLLILLGGMIVIIAGIFTKTEPNESIE
;
A
#
# COMPACT_ATOMS: atom_id res chain seq x y z
N MET A 1 -19.36 -6.15 -5.19
CA MET A 1 -19.35 -5.20 -4.02
C MET A 1 -17.98 -5.15 -3.34
N THR A 2 -17.36 -6.31 -3.12
CA THR A 2 -16.00 -6.49 -2.56
C THR A 2 -14.91 -5.65 -3.27
N LEU A 3 -14.97 -5.54 -4.59
CA LEU A 3 -14.04 -4.71 -5.38
C LEU A 3 -14.01 -3.24 -4.93
N ILE A 4 -15.17 -2.62 -4.75
CA ILE A 4 -15.27 -1.20 -4.35
C ILE A 4 -14.66 -1.02 -2.95
N ILE A 5 -14.96 -1.93 -2.03
CA ILE A 5 -14.42 -1.89 -0.66
C ILE A 5 -12.90 -1.94 -0.70
N PHE A 6 -12.32 -2.87 -1.47
CA PHE A 6 -10.86 -2.97 -1.58
C PHE A 6 -10.24 -1.74 -2.23
N ILE A 7 -10.86 -1.15 -3.26
CA ILE A 7 -10.36 0.10 -3.87
C ILE A 7 -10.35 1.22 -2.81
N VAL A 8 -11.43 1.41 -2.06
CA VAL A 8 -11.53 2.44 -1.03
C VAL A 8 -10.48 2.23 0.05
N VAL A 9 -10.28 0.99 0.52
CA VAL A 9 -9.26 0.65 1.51
C VAL A 9 -7.85 0.91 0.96
N ALA A 10 -7.57 0.54 -0.28
CA ALA A 10 -6.27 0.78 -0.89
C ALA A 10 -5.96 2.29 -0.96
N LEU A 11 -6.92 3.09 -1.44
CA LEU A 11 -6.78 4.55 -1.50
C LEU A 11 -6.60 5.17 -0.11
N ALA A 12 -7.34 4.67 0.89
CA ALA A 12 -7.20 5.13 2.27
C ALA A 12 -5.78 4.85 2.81
N ILE A 13 -5.26 3.64 2.59
CA ILE A 13 -3.89 3.27 2.99
C ILE A 13 -2.88 4.20 2.32
N ILE A 14 -2.96 4.39 1.01
CA ILE A 14 -2.02 5.23 0.25
C ILE A 14 -2.06 6.68 0.74
N THR A 15 -3.25 7.24 0.90
CA THR A 15 -3.44 8.62 1.36
C THR A 15 -2.92 8.80 2.78
N PHE A 16 -3.19 7.84 3.66
CA PHE A 16 -2.72 7.84 5.03
C PHE A 16 -1.19 7.73 5.10
N SER A 17 -0.58 6.85 4.30
CA SER A 17 0.87 6.72 4.17
C SER A 17 1.53 8.02 3.68
N LEU A 18 0.95 8.69 2.69
CA LEU A 18 1.44 9.98 2.19
C LEU A 18 1.35 11.08 3.25
N SER A 19 0.24 11.12 3.98
CA SER A 19 -0.02 12.10 5.05
C SER A 19 0.95 11.92 6.22
N LEU A 20 1.09 10.70 6.75
CA LEU A 20 1.98 10.40 7.88
C LEU A 20 3.47 10.66 7.59
N THR A 21 3.87 10.53 6.33
CA THR A 21 5.26 10.71 5.89
C THR A 21 5.53 12.09 5.30
N THR A 22 4.60 13.03 5.45
CA THR A 22 4.75 14.40 4.98
C THR A 22 6.02 15.03 5.57
N ARG A 23 6.85 15.61 4.69
CA ARG A 23 8.15 16.25 4.98
C ARG A 23 9.28 15.34 5.48
N LYS A 24 9.02 14.06 5.78
CA LYS A 24 10.05 13.11 6.26
C LYS A 24 10.54 12.22 5.13
N LYS A 25 11.61 12.61 4.45
CA LYS A 25 12.12 11.93 3.25
C LYS A 25 12.44 10.46 3.53
N LYS A 26 13.26 10.16 4.54
CA LYS A 26 13.65 8.77 4.87
C LYS A 26 12.41 7.93 5.16
N LYS A 27 11.49 8.44 6.00
CA LYS A 27 10.25 7.73 6.36
C LYS A 27 9.35 7.47 5.15
N ARG A 28 9.22 8.45 4.25
CA ARG A 28 8.41 8.30 3.04
C ARG A 28 8.94 7.18 2.14
N ILE A 29 10.25 7.12 1.92
CA ILE A 29 10.87 6.05 1.12
C ILE A 29 10.66 4.69 1.79
N ILE A 30 10.91 4.56 3.09
CA ILE A 30 10.71 3.31 3.83
C ILE A 30 9.25 2.85 3.74
N THR A 31 8.28 3.73 4.00
CA THR A 31 6.85 3.39 3.89
C THR A 31 6.48 2.95 2.47
N GLY A 32 7.02 3.61 1.44
CA GLY A 32 6.82 3.19 0.07
C GLY A 32 7.38 1.79 -0.22
N ILE A 33 8.58 1.46 0.28
CA ILE A 33 9.16 0.11 0.17
C ILE A 33 8.30 -0.92 0.89
N VAL A 34 7.81 -0.61 2.09
CA VAL A 34 6.90 -1.50 2.85
C VAL A 34 5.63 -1.77 2.06
N LEU A 35 5.04 -0.76 1.43
CA LEU A 35 3.87 -0.93 0.55
C LEU A 35 4.19 -1.80 -0.68
N LEU A 36 5.39 -1.68 -1.27
CA LEU A 36 5.78 -2.57 -2.37
C LEU A 36 5.89 -4.03 -1.91
N LEU A 37 6.51 -4.25 -0.75
CA LEU A 37 6.70 -5.58 -0.20
C LEU A 37 5.38 -6.23 0.24
N SER A 38 4.33 -5.47 0.50
CA SER A 38 3.04 -6.03 0.92
C SER A 38 2.41 -6.92 -0.14
N VAL A 39 2.78 -6.80 -1.42
CA VAL A 39 2.33 -7.72 -2.49
C VAL A 39 2.76 -9.16 -2.22
N LEU A 40 3.87 -9.36 -1.53
CA LEU A 40 4.34 -10.70 -1.13
C LEU A 40 3.41 -11.37 -0.11
N THR A 41 2.49 -10.62 0.51
CA THR A 41 1.48 -11.18 1.42
C THR A 41 0.28 -11.76 0.69
N TYR A 42 0.17 -11.59 -0.64
CA TYR A 42 -0.93 -12.12 -1.45
C TYR A 42 -1.14 -13.65 -1.27
N PRO A 43 -0.11 -14.51 -1.32
CA PRO A 43 -0.28 -15.95 -1.14
C PRO A 43 -0.83 -16.32 0.24
N LEU A 44 -0.60 -15.48 1.26
CA LEU A 44 -1.11 -15.69 2.62
C LEU A 44 -2.52 -15.13 2.80
N THR A 45 -2.81 -13.96 2.22
CA THR A 45 -4.11 -13.29 2.36
C THR A 45 -5.21 -13.99 1.56
N LEU A 46 -4.89 -14.58 0.41
CA LEU A 46 -5.85 -15.30 -0.42
C LEU A 46 -6.54 -16.48 0.30
N PRO A 47 -5.81 -17.46 0.88
CA PRO A 47 -6.46 -18.57 1.59
C PRO A 47 -7.21 -18.08 2.83
N LEU A 48 -6.63 -17.15 3.59
CA LEU A 48 -7.25 -16.60 4.80
C LEU A 48 -8.62 -15.94 4.50
N LEU A 49 -8.70 -15.15 3.43
CA LEU A 49 -9.92 -14.45 3.04
C LEU A 49 -10.97 -15.40 2.42
N HIS A 50 -10.53 -16.50 1.79
CA HIS A 50 -11.43 -17.59 1.36
C HIS A 50 -12.00 -18.38 2.55
N GLU A 51 -11.17 -18.76 3.52
CA GLU A 51 -11.59 -19.48 4.73
C GLU A 51 -12.60 -18.67 5.56
N THR A 52 -12.34 -17.37 5.69
CA THR A 52 -13.23 -16.44 6.41
C THR A 52 -14.48 -16.04 5.62
N LYS A 53 -14.68 -16.59 4.41
CA LYS A 53 -15.84 -16.30 3.54
C LYS A 53 -15.99 -14.81 3.21
N VAL A 54 -14.88 -14.04 3.27
CA VAL A 54 -14.87 -12.61 2.93
C VAL A 54 -14.84 -12.42 1.42
N ILE A 55 -14.10 -13.28 0.72
CA ILE A 55 -14.09 -13.36 -0.74
C ILE A 55 -14.64 -14.72 -1.17
N HIS A 56 -15.46 -14.68 -2.22
CA HIS A 56 -16.06 -15.86 -2.82
C HIS A 56 -15.80 -15.89 -4.32
N GLY A 57 -15.32 -17.03 -4.80
CA GLY A 57 -15.13 -17.30 -6.21
C GLY A 57 -14.15 -16.35 -6.91
N LEU A 58 -14.29 -16.28 -8.23
CA LEU A 58 -13.38 -15.56 -9.10
C LEU A 58 -13.45 -14.04 -8.90
N GLU A 59 -14.64 -13.48 -8.68
CA GLU A 59 -14.80 -12.02 -8.46
C GLU A 59 -14.05 -11.55 -7.21
N GLY A 60 -14.17 -12.28 -6.09
CA GLY A 60 -13.46 -11.94 -4.86
C GLY A 60 -11.94 -12.03 -4.99
N THR A 61 -11.46 -13.08 -5.67
CA THR A 61 -10.03 -13.25 -5.95
C THR A 61 -9.50 -12.14 -6.87
N ALA A 62 -10.21 -11.83 -7.96
CA ALA A 62 -9.85 -10.73 -8.86
C ALA A 62 -9.82 -9.39 -8.14
N SER A 63 -10.78 -9.14 -7.25
CA SER A 63 -10.83 -7.94 -6.41
C SER A 63 -9.60 -7.82 -5.50
N LEU A 64 -9.16 -8.94 -4.91
CA LEU A 64 -7.96 -8.99 -4.07
C LEU A 64 -6.67 -8.76 -4.88
N ILE A 65 -6.61 -9.24 -6.13
CA ILE A 65 -5.50 -8.95 -7.04
C ILE A 65 -5.44 -7.45 -7.34
N VAL A 66 -6.58 -6.84 -7.68
CA VAL A 66 -6.68 -5.39 -7.93
C VAL A 66 -6.24 -4.59 -6.70
N PHE A 67 -6.64 -5.03 -5.49
CA PHE A 67 -6.18 -4.44 -4.24
C PHE A 67 -4.65 -4.38 -4.15
N HIS A 68 -3.97 -5.52 -4.33
CA HIS A 68 -2.51 -5.58 -4.22
C HIS A 68 -1.81 -4.79 -5.32
N LEU A 69 -2.36 -4.75 -6.54
CA LEU A 69 -1.85 -3.92 -7.63
C LEU A 69 -1.96 -2.43 -7.32
N LEU A 70 -3.07 -1.99 -6.72
CA LEU A 70 -3.25 -0.60 -6.29
C LEU A 70 -2.27 -0.24 -5.17
N ILE A 71 -2.06 -1.13 -4.20
CA ILE A 71 -1.06 -0.91 -3.14
C ILE A 71 0.35 -0.83 -3.72
N LEU A 72 0.70 -1.68 -4.69
CA LEU A 72 1.99 -1.62 -5.40
C LEU A 72 2.17 -0.27 -6.11
N LEU A 73 1.16 0.16 -6.86
CA LEU A 73 1.17 1.45 -7.54
C LEU A 73 1.27 2.61 -6.53
N GLY A 74 0.55 2.52 -5.41
CA GLY A 74 0.64 3.46 -4.32
C GLY A 74 2.04 3.53 -3.70
N GLY A 75 2.68 2.38 -3.47
CA GLY A 75 4.06 2.29 -3.01
C GLY A 75 5.03 2.99 -3.96
N MET A 76 4.90 2.76 -5.26
CA MET A 76 5.68 3.47 -6.30
C MET A 76 5.51 4.99 -6.18
N ILE A 77 4.26 5.48 -6.11
CA ILE A 77 3.95 6.91 -5.99
C ILE A 77 4.56 7.49 -4.71
N VAL A 78 4.46 6.78 -3.59
CA VAL A 78 5.01 7.21 -2.29
C VAL A 78 6.55 7.31 -2.37
N ILE A 79 7.23 6.34 -2.98
CA ILE A 79 8.69 6.38 -3.16
C ILE A 79 9.09 7.58 -4.04
N ILE A 80 8.45 7.74 -5.20
CA ILE A 80 8.70 8.85 -6.12
C ILE A 80 8.50 10.18 -5.39
N ALA A 81 7.37 10.33 -4.69
CA ALA A 81 7.09 11.51 -3.88
C ALA A 81 8.11 11.71 -2.74
N GLY A 82 8.74 10.64 -2.25
CA GLY A 82 9.83 10.68 -1.26
C GLY A 82 11.13 11.20 -1.85
N ILE A 83 11.49 10.79 -3.07
CA ILE A 83 12.68 11.28 -3.77
C ILE A 83 12.62 12.80 -3.95
N PHE A 84 11.44 13.34 -4.27
CA PHE A 84 11.20 14.78 -4.45
C PHE A 84 10.97 15.56 -3.13
N THR A 85 10.72 14.89 -2.01
CA THR A 85 10.63 15.56 -0.70
C THR A 85 12.02 16.07 -0.29
N LYS A 86 12.13 17.36 0.07
CA LYS A 86 13.37 17.92 0.62
C LYS A 86 13.71 17.24 1.95
N THR A 87 14.97 16.88 2.13
CA THR A 87 15.47 16.33 3.40
C THR A 87 15.31 17.37 4.50
N GLU A 88 14.67 17.02 5.62
CA GLU A 88 14.63 17.89 6.79
C GLU A 88 16.06 18.01 7.39
N PRO A 89 16.47 19.19 7.91
CA PRO A 89 17.82 19.39 8.48
C PRO A 89 18.16 18.42 9.61
N ASN A 90 17.16 17.87 10.28
CA ASN A 90 17.33 16.92 11.38
C ASN A 90 17.63 15.49 10.90
N GLU A 91 17.30 15.13 9.64
CA GLU A 91 17.62 13.82 9.06
C GLU A 91 19.06 13.73 8.52
N SER A 92 19.78 14.85 8.37
CA SER A 92 21.17 14.88 7.87
C SER A 92 22.24 14.70 8.95
N ILE A 93 21.85 14.67 10.23
CA ILE A 93 22.76 14.53 11.37
C ILE A 93 22.70 13.09 11.95
N GLU A 94 21.73 12.28 11.50
CA GLU A 94 21.64 10.82 11.71
C GLU A 94 22.17 10.03 10.50
#